data_AF-A0A498JEP8-F1
#
_entry.id   AF-A0A498JEP8-F1
#
_cell.length_a   1.000
_cell.length_b   1.000
_cell.length_c   1.000
_cell.angle_alpha   90.00
_cell.angle_beta   90.00
_cell.angle_gamma   90.00
#
_symmetry.space_group_name_H-M   'P 1'
#
loop_
_entity.id
_entity.type
_entity.pdbx_description
1 polymer ?
#
loop_
_entity_poly.entity_id
_entity_poly.type
_entity_poly.pdbx_seq_one_letter_code
_entity_poly.pdbx_strand_id
1 'polypeptide(L)'
;MHIQQPIQQILSESPAIYYNTEFKKIHQQDISVPVSSAHGCNHWASRFPSIQGSPRADRSIGQKRVLKFFLPQVEAASLLSIVLAFAWQKAVRLWPKFFCSFHTMDHFCHFSVCRNSANLLPKASHRWHCSLLYCICDRLWLIRLLDHTADRIFIKVPDLNQPTYWKLGVGFLWMSLWILAVIGAFNFYFPPLIIILLVLSLAWTAEVMRNVANMTVSRVISLYYLRGMQSNTQFCFKSALSKNLGSVCLGSLFVPSIEALRIVARALNLLKGEDEFMFSSAHCCLKVVECIFRYGNGWAFIQIAVYGKGFVRASQDTWELFERQEMEPIVDSDITSSICFLTGVCSGSICVIVVAAWTARVHQSFTATISLLTFLIGYLMTRIAMALPHACVGSYFVCYAENPDNRLFDNTIKDRLALMKSGRDVVVPTPRVPRRFAR
;
A
#
# COMPACT_ATOMS: atom_id res chain seq x y z
N MET A 1 -52.94 0.98 -52.41
CA MET A 1 -53.17 -0.22 -53.25
C MET A 1 -52.05 -1.21 -52.97
N HIS A 2 -52.42 -2.40 -52.48
CA HIS A 2 -51.77 -3.72 -52.58
C HIS A 2 -50.23 -3.80 -52.76
N ILE A 3 -49.47 -4.37 -51.81
CA ILE A 3 -49.33 -5.81 -51.48
C ILE A 3 -48.87 -6.62 -52.72
N GLN A 4 -47.67 -7.23 -52.70
CA GLN A 4 -47.49 -8.69 -52.48
C GLN A 4 -46.04 -9.17 -52.76
N GLN A 5 -45.46 -9.80 -51.74
CA GLN A 5 -44.39 -10.81 -51.74
C GLN A 5 -44.74 -12.05 -52.62
N PRO A 6 -43.84 -13.03 -52.94
CA PRO A 6 -43.08 -13.88 -51.98
C PRO A 6 -41.61 -14.19 -52.37
N ILE A 7 -40.66 -14.34 -51.43
CA ILE A 7 -40.38 -15.54 -50.58
C ILE A 7 -40.06 -16.79 -51.41
N GLN A 8 -38.77 -17.14 -51.51
CA GLN A 8 -38.18 -18.49 -51.32
C GLN A 8 -36.74 -18.56 -51.86
N GLN A 9 -35.73 -17.96 -51.20
CA GLN A 9 -34.34 -18.45 -51.37
C GLN A 9 -33.33 -18.00 -50.31
N ILE A 10 -33.77 -17.70 -49.09
CA ILE A 10 -32.86 -17.50 -47.95
C ILE A 10 -33.54 -18.15 -46.75
N LEU A 11 -33.42 -19.48 -46.62
CA LEU A 11 -33.73 -20.29 -45.42
C LEU A 11 -33.52 -21.79 -45.72
N SER A 12 -32.30 -22.15 -46.11
CA SER A 12 -31.68 -23.46 -45.86
C SER A 12 -30.33 -23.10 -45.24
N GLU A 13 -30.21 -22.93 -43.93
CA GLU A 13 -30.26 -23.97 -42.90
C GLU A 13 -30.68 -23.31 -41.58
N SER A 14 -31.59 -23.97 -40.85
CA SER A 14 -32.24 -23.51 -39.61
C SER A 14 -32.28 -24.73 -38.67
N PRO A 15 -32.64 -24.63 -37.38
CA PRO A 15 -32.21 -23.70 -36.33
C PRO A 15 -31.92 -24.44 -34.99
N ALA A 16 -31.65 -23.64 -33.96
CA ALA A 16 -31.59 -24.02 -32.56
C ALA A 16 -32.99 -24.21 -31.90
N ILE A 17 -32.95 -24.82 -30.70
CA ILE A 17 -33.89 -24.72 -29.55
C ILE A 17 -35.18 -25.55 -29.60
N TYR A 18 -35.33 -26.50 -28.66
CA TYR A 18 -36.60 -26.71 -27.94
C TYR A 18 -36.39 -27.27 -26.51
N TYR A 19 -37.27 -26.81 -25.64
CA TYR A 19 -37.40 -27.02 -24.20
C TYR A 19 -37.71 -28.48 -23.77
N ASN A 20 -37.25 -28.80 -22.56
CA ASN A 20 -37.92 -29.51 -21.44
C ASN A 20 -39.07 -30.52 -21.71
N THR A 21 -39.10 -31.57 -20.87
CA THR A 21 -40.23 -32.44 -20.48
C THR A 21 -40.39 -33.79 -21.21
N GLU A 22 -39.85 -34.86 -20.61
CA GLU A 22 -40.27 -36.28 -20.74
C GLU A 22 -39.85 -36.95 -19.42
N PHE A 23 -40.61 -36.97 -18.31
CA PHE A 23 -41.88 -37.66 -18.06
C PHE A 23 -42.01 -39.09 -18.64
N LYS A 24 -41.40 -40.05 -17.93
CA LYS A 24 -42.17 -41.11 -17.25
C LYS A 24 -42.90 -42.09 -18.19
N LYS A 25 -42.22 -43.18 -18.57
CA LYS A 25 -42.78 -44.55 -18.66
C LYS A 25 -41.73 -45.55 -19.17
N ILE A 26 -41.82 -46.78 -18.65
CA ILE A 26 -41.23 -48.04 -19.16
C ILE A 26 -39.74 -48.20 -18.75
N HIS A 27 -39.28 -49.19 -17.98
CA HIS A 27 -39.72 -50.57 -17.83
C HIS A 27 -39.61 -51.04 -16.36
N GLN A 28 -40.75 -51.51 -15.86
CA GLN A 28 -40.84 -52.52 -14.82
C GLN A 28 -40.48 -53.86 -15.47
N GLN A 29 -39.53 -54.59 -14.88
CA GLN A 29 -39.34 -56.00 -15.21
C GLN A 29 -39.04 -56.76 -13.93
N ASP A 30 -40.00 -57.62 -13.62
CA ASP A 30 -40.11 -58.49 -12.47
C ASP A 30 -38.97 -59.51 -12.41
N ILE A 31 -38.38 -59.68 -11.23
CA ILE A 31 -37.78 -60.95 -10.81
C ILE A 31 -38.32 -61.25 -9.41
N SER A 32 -39.25 -62.20 -9.36
CA SER A 32 -39.80 -62.84 -8.17
C SER A 32 -38.96 -64.10 -7.87
N VAL A 33 -38.48 -64.34 -6.65
CA VAL A 33 -39.01 -65.26 -5.60
C VAL A 33 -37.76 -65.81 -4.83
N PRO A 34 -37.77 -66.29 -3.55
CA PRO A 34 -38.79 -66.26 -2.50
C PRO A 34 -38.33 -65.60 -1.18
N VAL A 35 -39.33 -65.22 -0.38
CA VAL A 35 -39.23 -65.01 1.07
C VAL A 35 -39.21 -66.37 1.75
N SER A 36 -38.20 -66.62 2.60
CA SER A 36 -38.27 -67.63 3.65
C SER A 36 -37.93 -66.99 4.99
N SER A 37 -38.74 -67.36 5.97
CA SER A 37 -38.81 -66.92 7.35
C SER A 37 -37.51 -67.11 8.14
N ALA A 38 -37.07 -66.09 8.87
CA ALA A 38 -36.45 -66.28 10.19
C ALA A 38 -36.51 -64.98 11.01
N HIS A 39 -37.21 -65.06 12.13
CA HIS A 39 -37.20 -64.10 13.23
C HIS A 39 -35.79 -63.72 13.67
N GLY A 40 -35.54 -62.42 13.93
CA GLY A 40 -34.32 -62.02 14.65
C GLY A 40 -34.02 -60.52 14.66
N CYS A 41 -34.46 -59.85 15.72
CA CYS A 41 -33.83 -58.64 16.29
C CYS A 41 -33.69 -57.39 15.39
N ASN A 42 -34.80 -56.67 15.30
CA ASN A 42 -34.80 -55.20 15.18
C ASN A 42 -34.17 -54.58 16.44
N HIS A 43 -32.87 -54.26 16.44
CA HIS A 43 -32.29 -53.44 17.53
C HIS A 43 -31.02 -52.64 17.19
N TRP A 44 -30.80 -52.25 15.92
CA TRP A 44 -29.65 -51.40 15.55
C TRP A 44 -29.95 -50.23 14.59
N ALA A 45 -31.22 -49.92 14.32
CA ALA A 45 -31.63 -48.89 13.36
C ALA A 45 -31.87 -47.49 13.98
N SER A 46 -31.11 -47.08 15.00
CA SER A 46 -31.28 -45.76 15.64
C SER A 46 -30.00 -44.90 15.73
N ARG A 47 -28.95 -45.21 14.96
CA ARG A 47 -27.69 -44.44 15.07
C ARG A 47 -26.98 -44.15 13.75
N PHE A 48 -27.68 -43.57 12.78
CA PHE A 48 -27.04 -42.81 11.70
C PHE A 48 -27.89 -41.60 11.33
N PRO A 49 -27.49 -40.37 11.71
CA PRO A 49 -28.00 -39.20 11.04
C PRO A 49 -27.57 -39.29 9.58
N SER A 50 -28.53 -39.18 8.67
CA SER A 50 -28.33 -39.05 7.23
C SER A 50 -27.49 -37.82 6.91
N ILE A 51 -26.18 -37.96 6.88
CA ILE A 51 -25.24 -36.99 6.30
C ILE A 51 -25.09 -37.37 4.82
N GLN A 52 -26.07 -36.98 4.01
CA GLN A 52 -25.91 -36.89 2.55
C GLN A 52 -26.07 -35.43 2.12
N GLY A 53 -25.25 -34.56 2.70
CA GLY A 53 -24.82 -33.35 2.01
C GLY A 53 -23.54 -33.66 1.26
N SER A 54 -23.54 -33.61 -0.08
CA SER A 54 -22.30 -33.70 -0.85
C SER A 54 -21.30 -32.67 -0.30
N PRO A 55 -20.04 -33.02 0.03
CA PRO A 55 -19.05 -32.08 0.54
C PRO A 55 -18.80 -30.88 -0.38
N ARG A 56 -19.16 -31.01 -1.68
CA ARG A 56 -19.12 -29.91 -2.66
C ARG A 56 -20.34 -28.98 -2.54
N ALA A 57 -21.52 -29.53 -2.27
CA ALA A 57 -22.75 -28.74 -2.12
C ALA A 57 -22.68 -27.87 -0.85
N ASP A 58 -22.22 -28.43 0.27
CA ASP A 58 -22.08 -27.69 1.53
C ASP A 58 -21.00 -26.58 1.43
N ARG A 59 -19.87 -26.88 0.79
CA ARG A 59 -18.84 -25.87 0.45
C ARG A 59 -19.40 -24.75 -0.44
N SER A 60 -20.24 -25.08 -1.43
CA SER A 60 -20.83 -24.07 -2.33
C SER A 60 -21.85 -23.15 -1.63
N ILE A 61 -22.61 -23.68 -0.66
CA ILE A 61 -23.60 -22.91 0.10
C ILE A 61 -22.88 -21.99 1.10
N GLY A 62 -21.84 -22.49 1.76
CA GLY A 62 -20.95 -21.69 2.59
C GLY A 62 -20.29 -20.55 1.81
N GLN A 63 -19.77 -20.82 0.61
CA GLN A 63 -19.16 -19.82 -0.27
C GLN A 63 -20.15 -18.74 -0.72
N LYS A 64 -21.38 -19.11 -1.11
CA LYS A 64 -22.42 -18.13 -1.48
C LYS A 64 -22.80 -17.24 -0.30
N ARG A 65 -22.85 -17.80 0.91
CA ARG A 65 -23.15 -17.04 2.13
C ARG A 65 -22.01 -16.09 2.50
N VAL A 66 -20.77 -16.56 2.44
CA VAL A 66 -19.56 -15.73 2.63
C VAL A 66 -19.55 -14.60 1.61
N LEU A 67 -19.74 -14.88 0.32
CA LEU A 67 -19.71 -13.85 -0.72
C LEU A 67 -20.79 -12.77 -0.53
N LYS A 68 -22.02 -13.18 -0.17
CA LYS A 68 -23.15 -12.27 0.05
C LYS A 68 -22.95 -11.33 1.25
N PHE A 69 -22.20 -11.76 2.27
CA PHE A 69 -21.97 -11.00 3.50
C PHE A 69 -20.52 -10.55 3.71
N PHE A 70 -19.60 -10.77 2.77
CA PHE A 70 -18.24 -10.20 2.82
C PHE A 70 -18.10 -9.07 1.82
N LEU A 71 -18.64 -9.24 0.62
CA LEU A 71 -18.46 -8.29 -0.47
C LEU A 71 -19.00 -6.90 -0.11
N PRO A 72 -20.20 -6.72 0.46
CA PRO A 72 -20.71 -5.38 0.78
C PRO A 72 -19.87 -4.62 1.80
N GLN A 73 -19.36 -5.29 2.84
CA GLN A 73 -18.55 -4.66 3.88
C GLN A 73 -17.18 -4.24 3.36
N VAL A 74 -16.59 -5.08 2.51
CA VAL A 74 -15.28 -4.80 1.90
C VAL A 74 -15.39 -3.71 0.84
N GLU A 75 -16.46 -3.68 0.05
CA GLU A 75 -16.75 -2.59 -0.87
C GLU A 75 -17.02 -1.27 -0.12
N ALA A 76 -17.79 -1.31 0.98
CA ALA A 76 -18.00 -0.15 1.84
C ALA A 76 -16.69 0.37 2.46
N ALA A 77 -15.81 -0.53 2.94
CA ALA A 77 -14.48 -0.18 3.40
C ALA A 77 -13.64 0.49 2.31
N SER A 78 -13.73 -0.02 1.09
CA SER A 78 -12.99 0.50 -0.07
C SER A 78 -13.46 1.91 -0.43
N LEU A 79 -14.78 2.15 -0.49
CA LEU A 79 -15.34 3.48 -0.70
C LEU A 79 -14.96 4.45 0.42
N LEU A 80 -15.05 4.01 1.69
CA LEU A 80 -14.63 4.81 2.84
C LEU A 80 -13.14 5.18 2.73
N SER A 81 -12.28 4.24 2.32
CA SER A 81 -10.85 4.50 2.16
C SER A 81 -10.54 5.50 1.04
N ILE A 82 -11.31 5.48 -0.05
CA ILE A 82 -11.18 6.46 -1.14
C ILE A 82 -11.59 7.85 -0.66
N VAL A 83 -12.70 7.95 0.09
CA VAL A 83 -13.15 9.22 0.68
C VAL A 83 -12.10 9.77 1.65
N LEU A 84 -11.56 8.92 2.52
CA LEU A 84 -10.49 9.30 3.45
C LEU A 84 -9.22 9.72 2.70
N ALA A 85 -8.84 9.00 1.64
CA ALA A 85 -7.71 9.36 0.79
C ALA A 85 -7.86 10.76 0.17
N PHE A 86 -9.05 11.09 -0.35
CA PHE A 86 -9.34 12.43 -0.85
C PHE A 86 -9.35 13.49 0.26
N ALA A 87 -9.92 13.16 1.42
CA ALA A 87 -9.94 14.05 2.58
C ALA A 87 -8.51 14.38 3.03
N TRP A 88 -7.63 13.37 3.13
CA TRP A 88 -6.22 13.57 3.47
C TRP A 88 -5.48 14.41 2.43
N GLN A 89 -5.67 14.13 1.14
CA GLN A 89 -5.08 14.95 0.09
C GLN A 89 -5.56 16.40 0.12
N LYS A 90 -6.83 16.63 0.44
CA LYS A 90 -7.39 17.98 0.58
C LYS A 90 -6.82 18.66 1.83
N ALA A 91 -6.73 17.94 2.95
CA ALA A 91 -6.20 18.45 4.22
C ALA A 91 -4.73 18.87 4.09
N VAL A 92 -3.88 18.07 3.44
CA VAL A 92 -2.47 18.42 3.20
C VAL A 92 -2.32 19.72 2.41
N ARG A 93 -3.21 19.94 1.42
CA ARG A 93 -3.13 21.09 0.50
C ARG A 93 -3.69 22.37 1.09
N LEU A 94 -4.85 22.28 1.72
CA LEU A 94 -5.55 23.47 2.22
C LEU A 94 -5.12 23.83 3.64
N TRP A 95 -4.87 22.82 4.47
CA TRP A 95 -4.59 22.99 5.90
C TRP A 95 -3.37 22.17 6.34
N PRO A 96 -2.16 22.44 5.79
CA PRO A 96 -0.94 21.69 6.13
C PRO A 96 -0.63 21.74 7.64
N LYS A 97 -0.96 22.86 8.31
CA LYS A 97 -0.87 23.01 9.77
C LYS A 97 -1.76 22.02 10.51
N PHE A 98 -3.03 21.92 10.13
CA PHE A 98 -3.98 20.98 10.75
C PHE A 98 -3.56 19.53 10.48
N PHE A 99 -3.22 19.22 9.23
CA PHE A 99 -2.79 17.88 8.80
C PHE A 99 -1.60 17.38 9.63
N CYS A 100 -0.56 18.20 9.73
CA CYS A 100 0.60 17.84 10.52
C CYS A 100 0.23 17.73 12.01
N SER A 101 -0.46 18.71 12.59
CA SER A 101 -0.86 18.66 14.00
C SER A 101 -1.65 17.39 14.34
N PHE A 102 -2.60 16.99 13.50
CA PHE A 102 -3.39 15.77 13.66
C PHE A 102 -2.51 14.52 13.79
N HIS A 103 -1.56 14.31 12.88
CA HIS A 103 -0.69 13.12 12.94
C HIS A 103 0.27 13.10 14.13
N THR A 104 0.62 14.26 14.71
CA THR A 104 1.33 14.30 16.01
C THR A 104 0.49 13.70 17.12
N MET A 105 -0.76 14.13 17.18
CA MET A 105 -1.68 13.76 18.24
C MET A 105 -2.02 12.28 18.11
N ASP A 106 -2.23 11.82 16.88
CA ASP A 106 -2.40 10.42 16.56
C ASP A 106 -1.18 9.57 16.98
N HIS A 107 0.04 10.01 16.64
CA HIS A 107 1.27 9.31 17.04
C HIS A 107 1.41 9.26 18.57
N PHE A 108 1.08 10.35 19.27
CA PHE A 108 1.08 10.39 20.73
C PHE A 108 0.05 9.42 21.33
N CYS A 109 -1.16 9.37 20.78
CA CYS A 109 -2.21 8.44 21.18
C CYS A 109 -1.81 6.99 20.93
N HIS A 110 -1.32 6.66 19.74
CA HIS A 110 -0.86 5.31 19.40
C HIS A 110 0.27 4.86 20.33
N PHE A 111 1.26 5.72 20.56
CA PHE A 111 2.38 5.43 21.46
C PHE A 111 1.92 5.23 22.91
N SER A 112 0.97 6.05 23.38
CA SER A 112 0.36 5.92 24.72
C SER A 112 -0.41 4.61 24.89
N VAL A 113 -1.18 4.21 23.87
CA VAL A 113 -1.93 2.94 23.86
C VAL A 113 -0.98 1.74 23.87
N CYS A 114 0.06 1.74 23.03
CA CYS A 114 1.07 0.67 23.00
C CYS A 114 1.81 0.53 24.34
N ARG A 115 2.03 1.63 25.07
CA ARG A 115 2.62 1.60 26.41
C ARG A 115 1.68 1.00 27.44
N ASN A 116 0.40 1.35 27.40
CA ASN A 116 -0.58 0.82 28.36
C ASN A 116 -0.88 -0.66 28.13
N SER A 117 -0.76 -1.16 26.90
CA SER A 117 -0.92 -2.59 26.60
C SER A 117 0.36 -3.40 26.87
N ALA A 118 1.54 -2.80 26.69
CA ALA A 118 2.82 -3.40 27.04
C ALA A 118 3.29 -2.91 28.43
N ASN A 119 2.89 -3.60 29.50
CA ASN A 119 3.43 -3.44 30.87
C ASN A 119 4.97 -3.72 30.97
N LEU A 120 5.73 -3.67 29.87
CA LEU A 120 7.06 -4.25 29.71
C LEU A 120 8.22 -3.24 29.60
N LEU A 121 7.99 -1.92 29.60
CA LEU A 121 9.08 -0.94 29.46
C LEU A 121 9.23 -0.07 30.71
N PRO A 122 10.15 -0.42 31.64
CA PRO A 122 10.41 0.40 32.81
C PRO A 122 11.26 1.63 32.44
N LYS A 123 10.85 2.79 32.98
CA LYS A 123 11.65 4.02 33.17
C LYS A 123 12.30 4.63 31.91
N ALA A 124 11.55 5.47 31.19
CA ALA A 124 12.14 6.39 30.20
C ALA A 124 11.47 7.78 30.16
N SER A 125 11.03 8.33 31.31
CA SER A 125 10.26 9.60 31.36
C SER A 125 10.91 10.78 30.62
N HIS A 126 12.24 10.90 30.70
CA HIS A 126 12.99 11.99 30.03
C HIS A 126 13.14 11.80 28.52
N ARG A 127 13.21 10.55 28.02
CA ARG A 127 13.38 10.26 26.59
C ARG A 127 12.14 10.64 25.77
N TRP A 128 10.96 10.60 26.40
CA TRP A 128 9.69 10.97 25.76
C TRP A 128 9.58 12.47 25.49
N HIS A 129 9.96 13.31 26.45
CA HIS A 129 9.89 14.76 26.29
C HIS A 129 10.82 15.24 25.17
N CYS A 130 12.02 14.68 25.06
CA CYS A 130 12.94 14.97 23.95
C CYS A 130 12.43 14.46 22.60
N SER A 131 11.78 13.29 22.56
CA SER A 131 11.18 12.74 21.32
C SER A 131 9.96 13.56 20.87
N LEU A 132 9.16 14.06 21.81
CA LEU A 132 8.01 14.91 21.53
C LEU A 132 8.47 16.28 21.01
N LEU A 133 9.49 16.88 21.62
CA LEU A 133 10.09 18.14 21.19
C LEU A 133 10.69 18.02 19.77
N TYR A 134 11.40 16.91 19.51
CA TYR A 134 11.91 16.56 18.17
C TYR A 134 10.78 16.52 17.13
N CYS A 135 9.68 15.83 17.43
CA CYS A 135 8.51 15.77 16.56
C CYS A 135 7.80 17.12 16.36
N ILE A 136 8.02 18.12 17.21
CA ILE A 136 7.41 19.45 17.10
C ILE A 136 8.28 20.40 16.25
N CYS A 137 9.61 20.39 16.45
CA CYS A 137 10.54 21.24 15.68
C CYS A 137 10.57 20.84 14.20
N ASP A 138 10.69 19.55 13.92
CA ASP A 138 10.78 19.02 12.55
C ASP A 138 9.44 19.19 11.79
N ARG A 139 8.34 19.24 12.54
CA ARG A 139 7.00 19.55 12.02
C ARG A 139 6.86 20.98 11.55
N LEU A 140 7.36 21.96 12.28
CA LEU A 140 7.27 23.36 11.86
C LEU A 140 8.00 23.58 10.54
N TRP A 141 9.13 22.89 10.35
CA TRP A 141 9.83 22.91 9.08
C TRP A 141 9.02 22.24 7.96
N LEU A 142 8.49 21.03 8.18
CA LEU A 142 7.72 20.34 7.16
C LEU A 142 6.45 21.11 6.79
N ILE A 143 5.76 21.72 7.77
CA ILE A 143 4.62 22.60 7.52
C ILE A 143 5.02 23.73 6.59
N ARG A 144 6.11 24.45 6.88
CA ARG A 144 6.58 25.57 6.03
C ARG A 144 6.91 25.10 4.61
N LEU A 145 7.51 23.92 4.48
CA LEU A 145 7.85 23.35 3.19
C LEU A 145 6.60 22.94 2.39
N LEU A 146 5.63 22.31 3.05
CA LEU A 146 4.35 21.95 2.44
C LEU A 146 3.53 23.19 2.05
N ASP A 147 3.52 24.23 2.88
CA ASP A 147 2.84 25.51 2.60
C ASP A 147 3.47 26.19 1.37
N HIS A 148 4.80 26.28 1.34
CA HIS A 148 5.54 26.88 0.23
C HIS A 148 5.33 26.11 -1.09
N THR A 149 5.44 24.78 -1.04
CA THR A 149 5.18 23.94 -2.23
C THR A 149 3.72 24.01 -2.63
N ALA A 150 2.79 24.12 -1.68
CA ALA A 150 1.38 24.17 -1.99
C ALA A 150 0.98 25.45 -2.76
N ASP A 151 1.42 26.60 -2.28
CA ASP A 151 1.14 27.91 -2.90
C ASP A 151 1.75 28.01 -4.31
N ARG A 152 2.97 27.50 -4.50
CA ARG A 152 3.68 27.65 -5.78
C ARG A 152 3.27 26.62 -6.83
N ILE A 153 3.02 25.37 -6.41
CA ILE A 153 2.82 24.24 -7.33
C ILE A 153 1.33 24.01 -7.60
N PHE A 154 0.48 23.93 -6.57
CA PHE A 154 -0.94 23.58 -6.77
C PHE A 154 -1.73 24.70 -7.46
N ILE A 155 -1.38 25.97 -7.22
CA ILE A 155 -2.03 27.10 -7.89
C ILE A 155 -1.68 27.15 -9.38
N LYS A 156 -0.43 26.84 -9.73
CA LYS A 156 0.05 26.91 -11.12
C LYS A 156 -0.24 25.64 -11.95
N VAL A 157 -0.39 24.48 -11.30
CA VAL A 157 -0.63 23.20 -11.96
C VAL A 157 -1.89 22.53 -11.41
N PRO A 158 -3.10 22.99 -11.81
CA PRO A 158 -4.36 22.44 -11.30
C PRO A 158 -4.54 20.95 -11.66
N ASP A 159 -3.97 20.50 -12.78
CA ASP A 159 -4.06 19.12 -13.28
C ASP A 159 -3.15 18.10 -12.56
N LEU A 160 -2.41 18.52 -11.52
CA LEU A 160 -1.46 17.65 -10.82
C LEU A 160 -2.15 16.51 -10.05
N ASN A 161 -3.43 16.66 -9.73
CA ASN A 161 -4.20 15.67 -8.97
C ASN A 161 -4.75 14.52 -9.84
N GLN A 162 -4.88 14.75 -11.14
CA GLN A 162 -5.54 13.83 -12.07
C GLN A 162 -4.89 12.43 -12.12
N PRO A 163 -3.55 12.29 -12.13
CA PRO A 163 -2.90 10.98 -12.10
C PRO A 163 -3.17 10.22 -10.81
N THR A 164 -3.27 10.94 -9.70
CA THR A 164 -3.51 10.30 -8.40
C THR A 164 -4.95 9.77 -8.33
N TYR A 165 -5.91 10.48 -8.92
CA TYR A 165 -7.29 10.01 -9.03
C TYR A 165 -7.40 8.76 -9.91
N TRP A 166 -6.71 8.75 -11.05
CA TRP A 166 -6.61 7.55 -11.89
C TRP A 166 -5.99 6.37 -11.14
N LYS A 167 -4.93 6.61 -10.36
CA LYS A 167 -4.26 5.57 -9.57
C LYS A 167 -5.10 5.04 -8.42
N LEU A 168 -5.92 5.88 -7.79
CA LEU A 168 -6.90 5.43 -6.80
C LEU A 168 -7.98 4.54 -7.43
N GLY A 169 -8.48 4.90 -8.62
CA GLY A 169 -9.44 4.07 -9.35
C GLY A 169 -8.85 2.72 -9.79
N VAL A 170 -7.65 2.73 -10.37
CA VAL A 170 -6.93 1.49 -10.72
C VAL A 170 -6.62 0.66 -9.47
N GLY A 171 -6.22 1.32 -8.38
CA GLY A 171 -6.00 0.68 -7.08
C GLY A 171 -7.24 -0.04 -6.58
N PHE A 172 -8.39 0.62 -6.59
CA PHE A 172 -9.68 0.03 -6.21
C PHE A 172 -10.01 -1.21 -7.04
N LEU A 173 -9.92 -1.14 -8.38
CA LEU A 173 -10.17 -2.27 -9.26
C LEU A 173 -9.22 -3.44 -8.97
N TRP A 174 -7.95 -3.13 -8.70
CA TRP A 174 -6.95 -4.14 -8.33
C TRP A 174 -7.25 -4.77 -6.97
N MET A 175 -7.71 -4.00 -5.98
CA MET A 175 -8.14 -4.54 -4.69
C MET A 175 -9.33 -5.49 -4.85
N SER A 176 -10.35 -5.11 -5.61
CA SER A 176 -11.51 -5.97 -5.89
C SER A 176 -11.08 -7.28 -6.55
N LEU A 177 -10.18 -7.21 -7.55
CA LEU A 177 -9.61 -8.41 -8.19
C LEU A 177 -8.83 -9.27 -7.18
N TRP A 178 -8.03 -8.65 -6.32
CA TRP A 178 -7.25 -9.35 -5.31
C TRP A 178 -8.13 -10.05 -4.26
N ILE A 179 -9.22 -9.42 -3.84
CA ILE A 179 -10.20 -10.02 -2.92
C ILE A 179 -10.82 -11.27 -3.55
N LEU A 180 -11.19 -11.21 -4.83
CA LEU A 180 -11.69 -12.38 -5.57
C LEU A 180 -10.62 -13.50 -5.63
N ALA A 181 -9.35 -13.16 -5.84
CA ALA A 181 -8.25 -14.12 -5.84
C ALA A 181 -8.07 -14.78 -4.46
N VAL A 182 -8.17 -14.02 -3.36
CA VAL A 182 -8.11 -14.56 -1.99
C VAL A 182 -9.28 -15.50 -1.70
N ILE A 183 -10.49 -15.16 -2.15
CA ILE A 183 -11.66 -16.05 -2.02
C ILE A 183 -11.43 -17.36 -2.79
N GLY A 184 -10.84 -17.27 -4.00
CA GLY A 184 -10.44 -18.43 -4.79
C GLY A 184 -9.36 -19.27 -4.11
N ALA A 185 -8.40 -18.65 -3.41
CA ALA A 185 -7.27 -19.29 -2.76
C ALA A 185 -7.67 -20.36 -1.71
N PHE A 186 -8.83 -20.21 -1.07
CA PHE A 186 -9.35 -21.19 -0.10
C PHE A 186 -9.67 -22.56 -0.71
N ASN A 187 -9.78 -22.67 -2.04
CA ASN A 187 -10.05 -23.94 -2.72
C ASN A 187 -8.79 -24.74 -3.08
N PHE A 188 -7.60 -24.17 -2.86
CA PHE A 188 -6.34 -24.84 -3.18
C PHE A 188 -5.87 -25.77 -2.06
N TYR A 189 -4.94 -26.68 -2.38
CA TYR A 189 -4.42 -27.67 -1.44
C TYR A 189 -3.61 -27.04 -0.28
N PHE A 190 -2.92 -25.92 -0.51
CA PHE A 190 -2.16 -25.19 0.51
C PHE A 190 -2.60 -23.71 0.61
N PRO A 191 -3.79 -23.42 1.19
CA PRO A 191 -4.33 -22.05 1.25
C PRO A 191 -3.39 -21.02 1.91
N PRO A 192 -2.71 -21.30 3.05
CA PRO A 192 -1.85 -20.30 3.70
C PRO A 192 -0.70 -19.81 2.82
N LEU A 193 -0.04 -20.72 2.09
CA LEU A 193 1.08 -20.38 1.21
C LEU A 193 0.61 -19.50 0.05
N ILE A 194 -0.53 -19.84 -0.56
CA ILE A 194 -1.11 -19.04 -1.64
C ILE A 194 -1.52 -17.65 -1.14
N ILE A 195 -2.12 -17.55 0.05
CA ILE A 195 -2.48 -16.28 0.67
C ILE A 195 -1.23 -15.42 0.93
N ILE A 196 -0.14 -16.00 1.43
CA ILE A 196 1.12 -15.27 1.62
C ILE A 196 1.67 -14.72 0.30
N LEU A 197 1.69 -15.54 -0.76
CA LEU A 197 2.11 -15.10 -2.09
C LEU A 197 1.21 -13.99 -2.65
N LEU A 198 -0.11 -14.09 -2.43
CA LEU A 198 -1.07 -13.05 -2.81
C LEU A 198 -0.82 -11.75 -2.04
N VAL A 199 -0.55 -11.80 -0.73
CA VAL A 199 -0.22 -10.61 0.07
C VAL A 199 1.09 -9.97 -0.38
N LEU A 200 2.12 -10.76 -0.68
CA LEU A 200 3.38 -10.25 -1.23
C LEU A 200 3.18 -9.58 -2.60
N SER A 201 2.39 -10.21 -3.48
CA SER A 201 2.01 -9.63 -4.77
C SER A 201 1.25 -8.31 -4.58
N LEU A 202 0.35 -8.23 -3.60
CA LEU A 202 -0.41 -7.02 -3.31
C LEU A 202 0.50 -5.90 -2.79
N ALA A 203 1.39 -6.21 -1.85
CA ALA A 203 2.33 -5.25 -1.29
C ALA A 203 3.25 -4.67 -2.38
N TRP A 204 3.80 -5.54 -3.25
CA TRP A 204 4.64 -5.11 -4.36
C TRP A 204 3.88 -4.26 -5.38
N THR A 205 2.67 -4.68 -5.79
CA THR A 205 1.87 -3.92 -6.76
C THR A 205 1.41 -2.57 -6.21
N ALA A 206 1.02 -2.50 -4.93
CA ALA A 206 0.67 -1.23 -4.29
C ALA A 206 1.87 -0.27 -4.22
N GLU A 207 3.06 -0.80 -3.94
CA GLU A 207 4.30 -0.04 -3.92
C GLU A 207 4.68 0.46 -5.32
N VAL A 208 4.51 -0.36 -6.36
CA VAL A 208 4.67 0.07 -7.76
C VAL A 208 3.67 1.19 -8.10
N MET A 209 2.40 1.04 -7.74
CA MET A 209 1.40 2.09 -7.98
C MET A 209 1.77 3.41 -7.30
N ARG A 210 2.23 3.35 -6.04
CA ARG A 210 2.73 4.49 -5.27
C ARG A 210 3.92 5.16 -5.96
N ASN A 211 4.92 4.39 -6.37
CA ASN A 211 6.14 4.93 -6.99
C ASN A 211 5.90 5.45 -8.41
N VAL A 212 4.98 4.87 -9.19
CA VAL A 212 4.54 5.43 -10.48
C VAL A 212 3.83 6.78 -10.27
N ALA A 213 2.97 6.90 -9.26
CA ALA A 213 2.33 8.17 -8.92
C ALA A 213 3.38 9.22 -8.50
N ASN A 214 4.30 8.83 -7.62
CA ASN A 214 5.44 9.65 -7.18
C ASN A 214 6.22 10.20 -8.39
N MET A 215 6.63 9.32 -9.31
CA MET A 215 7.38 9.71 -10.49
C MET A 215 6.62 10.61 -11.46
N THR A 216 5.32 10.39 -11.63
CA THR A 216 4.51 11.21 -12.53
C THR A 216 4.44 12.65 -12.01
N VAL A 217 4.19 12.81 -10.71
CA VAL A 217 4.15 14.11 -10.03
C VAL A 217 5.54 14.75 -10.06
N SER A 218 6.58 13.99 -9.72
CA SER A 218 7.96 14.48 -9.75
C SER A 218 8.38 15.00 -11.11
N ARG A 219 8.04 14.30 -12.20
CA ARG A 219 8.37 14.75 -13.54
C ARG A 219 7.75 16.11 -13.87
N VAL A 220 6.48 16.31 -13.51
CA VAL A 220 5.79 17.59 -13.74
C VAL A 220 6.43 18.72 -12.94
N ILE A 221 6.74 18.46 -11.66
CA ILE A 221 7.37 19.43 -10.77
C ILE A 221 8.77 19.79 -11.26
N SER A 222 9.59 18.80 -11.61
CA SER A 222 10.95 19.04 -12.09
C SER A 222 10.98 19.76 -13.45
N LEU A 223 10.04 19.50 -14.35
CA LEU A 223 9.92 20.26 -15.60
C LEU A 223 9.57 21.74 -15.33
N TYR A 224 8.75 22.00 -14.31
CA TYR A 224 8.44 23.36 -13.87
C TYR A 224 9.66 24.06 -13.27
N TYR A 225 10.38 23.43 -12.32
CA TYR A 225 11.53 24.06 -11.65
C TYR A 225 12.77 24.17 -12.54
N LEU A 226 13.10 23.14 -13.33
CA LEU A 226 14.35 23.10 -14.11
C LEU A 226 14.21 23.76 -15.48
N ARG A 227 13.03 23.71 -16.10
CA ARG A 227 12.81 24.19 -17.47
C ARG A 227 11.83 25.36 -17.57
N GLY A 228 11.16 25.74 -16.47
CA GLY A 228 10.14 26.78 -16.49
C GLY A 228 8.91 26.42 -17.34
N MET A 229 8.74 25.15 -17.69
CA MET A 229 7.70 24.69 -18.62
C MET A 229 6.50 24.10 -17.87
N GLN A 230 5.29 24.47 -18.29
CA GLN A 230 4.06 23.78 -17.90
C GLN A 230 3.88 22.56 -18.80
N SER A 231 4.01 21.36 -18.24
CA SER A 231 3.85 20.10 -18.99
C SER A 231 2.49 19.48 -18.71
N ASN A 232 1.84 18.95 -19.74
CA ASN A 232 0.60 18.17 -19.57
C ASN A 232 0.89 16.89 -18.76
N THR A 233 0.17 16.74 -17.64
CA THR A 233 0.31 15.62 -16.69
C THR A 233 0.13 14.25 -17.35
N GLN A 234 -0.74 14.15 -18.37
CA GLN A 234 -0.99 12.91 -19.12
C GLN A 234 0.22 12.45 -19.92
N PHE A 235 0.98 13.39 -20.50
CA PHE A 235 2.20 13.06 -21.24
C PHE A 235 3.29 12.53 -20.30
N CYS A 236 3.46 13.18 -19.15
CA CYS A 236 4.38 12.73 -18.11
C CYS A 236 4.00 11.34 -17.58
N PHE A 237 2.71 11.07 -17.42
CA PHE A 237 2.19 9.77 -17.01
C PHE A 237 2.50 8.66 -18.04
N LYS A 238 2.22 8.90 -19.32
CA LYS A 238 2.54 7.97 -20.41
C LYS A 238 4.04 7.70 -20.51
N SER A 239 4.87 8.73 -20.33
CA SER A 239 6.32 8.55 -20.31
C SER A 239 6.80 7.72 -19.12
N ALA A 240 6.21 7.91 -17.94
CA ALA A 240 6.55 7.12 -16.75
C ALA A 240 6.20 5.64 -16.94
N LEU A 241 5.04 5.34 -17.52
CA LEU A 241 4.57 3.97 -17.78
C LEU A 241 5.31 3.25 -18.91
N SER A 242 5.80 3.96 -19.92
CA SER A 242 6.44 3.33 -21.09
C SER A 242 7.94 3.17 -20.93
N LYS A 243 8.65 4.25 -20.57
CA LYS A 243 10.12 4.28 -20.60
C LYS A 243 10.77 3.86 -19.28
N ASN A 244 10.12 4.18 -18.16
CA ASN A 244 10.74 4.07 -16.85
C ASN A 244 10.15 2.95 -15.97
N LEU A 245 9.14 2.22 -16.47
CA LEU A 245 8.42 1.23 -15.67
C LEU A 245 9.33 0.12 -15.15
N GLY A 246 10.29 -0.36 -15.95
CA GLY A 246 11.24 -1.39 -15.51
C GLY A 246 12.05 -0.96 -14.29
N SER A 247 12.63 0.24 -14.32
CA SER A 247 13.35 0.82 -13.19
C SER A 247 12.45 1.06 -11.97
N VAL A 248 11.18 1.41 -12.19
CA VAL A 248 10.20 1.58 -11.10
C VAL A 248 9.85 0.26 -10.43
N CYS A 249 9.59 -0.78 -11.22
CA CYS A 249 9.28 -2.11 -10.71
C CYS A 249 10.45 -2.66 -9.89
N LEU A 250 11.68 -2.46 -10.39
CA LEU A 250 12.90 -2.84 -9.68
C LEU A 250 13.06 -2.04 -8.38
N GLY A 251 12.95 -0.71 -8.43
CA GLY A 251 13.04 0.14 -7.25
C GLY A 251 11.97 -0.17 -6.19
N SER A 252 10.75 -0.50 -6.62
CA SER A 252 9.62 -0.83 -5.74
C SER A 252 9.78 -2.18 -5.03
N LEU A 253 10.66 -3.05 -5.53
CA LEU A 253 11.05 -4.28 -4.85
C LEU A 253 12.24 -4.02 -3.90
N PHE A 254 13.28 -3.36 -4.39
CA PHE A 254 14.53 -3.20 -3.65
C PHE A 254 14.44 -2.18 -2.51
N VAL A 255 13.84 -1.00 -2.73
CA VAL A 255 13.81 0.09 -1.73
C VAL A 255 13.11 -0.34 -0.43
N PRO A 256 11.90 -0.93 -0.45
CA PRO A 256 11.26 -1.37 0.79
C PRO A 256 11.97 -2.57 1.44
N SER A 257 12.51 -3.50 0.63
CA SER A 257 13.26 -4.65 1.15
C SER A 257 14.51 -4.19 1.91
N ILE A 258 15.17 -3.17 1.37
CA ILE A 258 16.27 -2.47 2.01
C ILE A 258 15.79 -1.87 3.35
N GLU A 259 14.75 -1.05 3.33
CA GLU A 259 14.29 -0.39 4.55
C GLU A 259 13.86 -1.38 5.65
N ALA A 260 13.19 -2.47 5.27
CA ALA A 260 12.84 -3.56 6.15
C ALA A 260 14.08 -4.22 6.77
N LEU A 261 15.10 -4.52 5.95
CA LEU A 261 16.33 -5.13 6.45
C LEU A 261 17.11 -4.20 7.41
N ARG A 262 17.06 -2.87 7.19
CA ARG A 262 17.65 -1.90 8.14
C ARG A 262 16.94 -1.94 9.50
N ILE A 263 15.62 -2.04 9.51
CA ILE A 263 14.83 -2.14 10.75
C ILE A 263 15.18 -3.44 11.49
N VAL A 264 15.27 -4.56 10.79
CA VAL A 264 15.66 -5.86 11.36
C VAL A 264 17.08 -5.78 11.93
N ALA A 265 18.04 -5.22 11.19
CA ALA A 265 19.41 -5.08 11.65
C ALA A 265 19.52 -4.20 12.91
N ARG A 266 18.71 -3.13 13.01
CA ARG A 266 18.63 -2.28 14.21
C ARG A 266 18.00 -3.03 15.39
N ALA A 267 16.92 -3.77 15.17
CA ALA A 267 16.27 -4.58 16.20
C ALA A 267 17.21 -5.64 16.76
N LEU A 268 17.96 -6.33 15.90
CA LEU A 268 18.97 -7.32 16.31
C LEU A 268 20.12 -6.68 17.09
N ASN A 269 20.56 -5.46 16.72
CA ASN A 269 21.57 -4.74 17.48
C ASN A 269 21.08 -4.30 18.87
N LEU A 270 19.78 -4.04 19.04
CA LEU A 270 19.18 -3.71 20.34
C LEU A 270 18.98 -4.94 21.23
N LEU A 271 18.82 -6.12 20.63
CA LEU A 271 18.65 -7.40 21.31
C LEU A 271 19.97 -8.10 21.64
N LYS A 272 21.11 -7.42 21.48
CA LYS A 272 22.43 -8.02 21.64
C LYS A 272 22.72 -8.36 23.11
N GLY A 273 22.34 -9.58 23.50
CA GLY A 273 22.95 -10.39 24.55
C GLY A 273 24.14 -11.19 23.99
N GLU A 274 24.92 -11.81 24.88
CA GLU A 274 26.27 -12.37 24.69
C GLU A 274 26.42 -13.59 23.75
N ASP A 275 25.68 -13.67 22.62
CA ASP A 275 25.82 -14.81 21.71
C ASP A 275 26.61 -14.45 20.43
N GLU A 276 27.90 -14.83 20.43
CA GLU A 276 28.89 -14.50 19.39
C GLU A 276 28.75 -15.31 18.09
N PHE A 277 28.05 -16.45 18.09
CA PHE A 277 28.12 -17.42 16.99
C PHE A 277 27.20 -17.13 15.79
N MET A 278 26.11 -16.38 15.97
CA MET A 278 25.15 -16.09 14.89
C MET A 278 25.53 -14.86 14.03
N PHE A 279 26.71 -14.27 14.25
CA PHE A 279 27.09 -12.99 13.68
C PHE A 279 27.99 -13.05 12.44
N SER A 280 28.70 -14.15 12.15
CA SER A 280 29.71 -14.18 11.06
C SER A 280 29.10 -14.15 9.64
N SER A 281 28.13 -15.02 9.35
CA SER A 281 27.40 -15.04 8.07
C SER A 281 26.42 -13.87 7.93
N ALA A 282 25.88 -13.37 9.05
CA ALA A 282 25.13 -12.12 9.09
C ALA A 282 26.00 -10.92 8.71
N HIS A 283 27.28 -10.87 9.13
CA HIS A 283 28.19 -9.77 8.80
C HIS A 283 28.54 -9.71 7.31
N CYS A 284 28.70 -10.87 6.66
CA CYS A 284 28.97 -10.95 5.23
C CYS A 284 27.75 -10.52 4.39
N CYS A 285 26.56 -11.02 4.71
CA CYS A 285 25.31 -10.56 4.07
C CYS A 285 25.06 -9.08 4.36
N LEU A 286 25.32 -8.61 5.59
CA LEU A 286 25.19 -7.20 5.94
C LEU A 286 26.12 -6.32 5.13
N LYS A 287 27.37 -6.71 4.84
CA LYS A 287 28.30 -5.94 3.99
C LYS A 287 27.83 -5.84 2.53
N VAL A 288 27.32 -6.93 1.96
CA VAL A 288 26.77 -6.91 0.58
C VAL A 288 25.52 -6.05 0.52
N VAL A 289 24.64 -6.20 1.51
CA VAL A 289 23.45 -5.35 1.57
C VAL A 289 23.83 -3.91 1.95
N GLU A 290 24.93 -3.65 2.65
CA GLU A 290 25.51 -2.33 2.93
C GLU A 290 26.00 -1.60 1.68
N CYS A 291 26.67 -2.32 0.77
CA CYS A 291 26.98 -1.79 -0.56
C CYS A 291 25.70 -1.46 -1.34
N ILE A 292 24.68 -2.33 -1.29
CA ILE A 292 23.38 -2.06 -1.93
C ILE A 292 22.63 -0.92 -1.19
N PHE A 293 22.80 -0.79 0.13
CA PHE A 293 22.18 0.20 1.02
C PHE A 293 22.73 1.59 0.80
N ARG A 294 24.00 1.72 0.44
CA ARG A 294 24.66 3.00 0.17
C ARG A 294 24.07 3.67 -1.08
N TYR A 295 23.51 2.88 -2.01
CA TYR A 295 22.96 3.33 -3.28
C TYR A 295 21.46 3.07 -3.45
N GLY A 296 20.74 2.73 -2.38
CA GLY A 296 19.29 2.50 -2.43
C GLY A 296 18.54 3.64 -1.74
N ASN A 297 18.18 4.68 -2.48
CA ASN A 297 17.41 5.81 -1.95
C ASN A 297 16.04 5.96 -2.64
N GLY A 298 15.00 6.29 -1.86
CA GLY A 298 13.67 6.61 -2.39
C GLY A 298 13.66 7.88 -3.25
N TRP A 299 14.71 8.70 -3.16
CA TRP A 299 14.88 9.89 -3.99
C TRP A 299 15.29 9.58 -5.44
N ALA A 300 15.78 8.37 -5.72
CA ALA A 300 16.16 7.91 -7.06
C ALA A 300 14.99 8.00 -8.04
N PHE A 301 13.76 7.75 -7.57
CA PHE A 301 12.55 7.84 -8.40
C PHE A 301 12.40 9.22 -9.06
N ILE A 302 12.83 10.30 -8.40
CA ILE A 302 12.77 11.64 -8.98
C ILE A 302 13.81 11.79 -10.11
N GLN A 303 15.06 11.37 -9.90
CA GLN A 303 16.09 11.39 -10.95
C GLN A 303 15.68 10.52 -12.16
N ILE A 304 15.05 9.36 -11.94
CA ILE A 304 14.46 8.55 -13.03
C ILE A 304 13.35 9.32 -13.73
N ALA A 305 12.50 10.04 -12.99
CA ALA A 305 11.41 10.82 -13.55
C ALA A 305 11.90 11.98 -14.43
N VAL A 306 13.00 12.62 -14.08
CA VAL A 306 13.59 13.73 -14.85
C VAL A 306 14.36 13.21 -16.06
N TYR A 307 15.29 12.29 -15.84
CA TYR A 307 16.32 11.91 -16.82
C TYR A 307 16.09 10.56 -17.50
N GLY A 308 15.18 9.73 -16.99
CA GLY A 308 14.91 8.40 -17.55
C GLY A 308 16.08 7.41 -17.40
N LYS A 309 16.92 7.57 -16.39
CA LYS A 309 18.06 6.69 -16.10
C LYS A 309 17.61 5.39 -15.43
N GLY A 310 18.46 4.36 -15.47
CA GLY A 310 18.25 3.13 -14.68
C GLY A 310 18.26 3.40 -13.17
N PHE A 311 17.54 2.60 -12.37
CA PHE A 311 17.37 2.82 -10.92
C PHE A 311 18.71 2.99 -10.17
N VAL A 312 19.68 2.11 -10.41
CA VAL A 312 20.99 2.13 -9.73
C VAL A 312 21.75 3.42 -10.02
N ARG A 313 21.88 3.77 -11.31
CA ARG A 313 22.57 4.99 -11.74
C ARG A 313 21.86 6.25 -11.25
N ALA A 314 20.52 6.28 -11.34
CA ALA A 314 19.74 7.39 -10.82
C ALA A 314 19.94 7.57 -9.30
N SER A 315 20.06 6.48 -8.55
CA SER A 315 20.27 6.57 -7.11
C SER A 315 21.65 7.09 -6.74
N GLN A 316 22.69 6.67 -7.47
CA GLN A 316 24.06 7.19 -7.35
C GLN A 316 24.11 8.69 -7.66
N ASP A 317 23.58 9.09 -8.82
CA ASP A 317 23.55 10.48 -9.26
C ASP A 317 22.81 11.37 -8.24
N THR A 318 21.65 10.92 -7.71
CA THR A 318 20.93 11.68 -6.67
C THR A 318 21.77 11.85 -5.41
N TRP A 319 22.48 10.80 -4.99
CA TRP A 319 23.23 10.84 -3.74
C TRP A 319 24.46 11.74 -3.85
N GLU A 320 25.20 11.62 -4.95
CA GLU A 320 26.31 12.51 -5.27
C GLU A 320 25.88 13.98 -5.30
N LEU A 321 24.67 14.26 -5.81
CA LEU A 321 24.10 15.61 -5.81
C LEU A 321 23.86 16.14 -4.40
N PHE A 322 23.36 15.30 -3.48
CA PHE A 322 23.16 15.70 -2.10
C PHE A 322 24.47 15.87 -1.32
N GLU A 323 25.48 15.04 -1.59
CA GLU A 323 26.82 15.18 -1.01
C GLU A 323 27.47 16.50 -1.45
N ARG A 324 27.40 16.83 -2.75
CA ARG A 324 27.94 18.09 -3.31
C ARG A 324 27.33 19.34 -2.69
N GLN A 325 26.07 19.28 -2.25
CA GLN A 325 25.35 20.40 -1.65
C GLN A 325 25.29 20.32 -0.12
N GLU A 326 25.98 19.35 0.50
CA GLU A 326 25.99 19.10 1.95
C GLU A 326 24.58 18.94 2.55
N MET A 327 23.66 18.35 1.79
CA MET A 327 22.24 18.19 2.16
C MET A 327 21.92 16.89 2.88
N GLU A 328 22.91 16.00 3.07
CA GLU A 328 22.72 14.69 3.72
C GLU A 328 21.96 14.77 5.06
N PRO A 329 22.31 15.70 5.99
CA PRO A 329 21.63 15.78 7.29
C PRO A 329 20.16 16.19 7.17
N ILE A 330 19.82 17.07 6.22
CA ILE A 330 18.43 17.48 5.97
C ILE A 330 17.63 16.32 5.43
N VAL A 331 18.18 15.64 4.42
CA VAL A 331 17.51 14.50 3.78
C VAL A 331 17.31 13.35 4.77
N ASP A 332 18.25 13.13 5.68
CA ASP A 332 18.15 12.11 6.74
C ASP A 332 17.17 12.49 7.86
N SER A 333 16.95 13.78 8.05
CA SER A 333 15.95 14.31 8.99
C SER A 333 14.53 14.38 8.41
N ASP A 334 14.32 14.00 7.14
CA ASP A 334 13.00 14.11 6.53
C ASP A 334 11.96 13.16 7.16
N ILE A 335 10.95 13.73 7.81
CA ILE A 335 9.81 13.00 8.38
C ILE A 335 8.65 12.80 7.41
N THR A 336 8.74 13.26 6.16
CA THR A 336 7.63 13.16 5.19
C THR A 336 7.21 11.71 4.97
N SER A 337 8.16 10.79 4.80
CA SER A 337 7.88 9.36 4.66
C SER A 337 7.15 8.79 5.89
N SER A 338 7.62 9.15 7.09
CA SER A 338 7.03 8.72 8.36
C SER A 338 5.60 9.22 8.54
N ILE A 339 5.32 10.48 8.20
CA ILE A 339 3.95 11.02 8.25
C ILE A 339 3.06 10.31 7.23
N CYS A 340 3.53 10.10 5.99
CA CYS A 340 2.76 9.39 4.98
C CYS A 340 2.43 7.94 5.40
N PHE A 341 3.36 7.28 6.10
CA PHE A 341 3.14 5.96 6.69
C PHE A 341 2.06 6.03 7.78
N LEU A 342 2.19 6.97 8.73
CA LEU A 342 1.23 7.17 9.81
C LEU A 342 -0.18 7.48 9.27
N THR A 343 -0.32 8.35 8.27
CA THR A 343 -1.61 8.63 7.63
C THR A 343 -2.28 7.36 7.10
N GLY A 344 -1.50 6.46 6.50
CA GLY A 344 -1.98 5.15 6.09
C GLY A 344 -2.51 4.32 7.26
N VAL A 345 -1.74 4.27 8.37
CA VAL A 345 -2.14 3.52 9.57
C VAL A 345 -3.41 4.12 10.19
N CYS A 346 -3.50 5.45 10.34
CA CYS A 346 -4.70 6.12 10.85
C CYS A 346 -5.93 5.77 10.01
N SER A 347 -5.80 5.87 8.68
CA SER A 347 -6.91 5.60 7.77
C SER A 347 -7.33 4.12 7.81
N GLY A 348 -6.37 3.20 7.87
CA GLY A 348 -6.64 1.78 8.07
C GLY A 348 -7.40 1.53 9.37
N SER A 349 -6.97 2.13 10.48
CA SER A 349 -7.63 2.04 11.78
C SER A 349 -9.06 2.57 11.76
N ILE A 350 -9.31 3.72 11.13
CA ILE A 350 -10.67 4.29 10.97
C ILE A 350 -11.56 3.34 10.18
N CYS A 351 -11.06 2.79 9.05
CA CYS A 351 -11.79 1.81 8.26
C CYS A 351 -12.15 0.57 9.10
N VAL A 352 -11.19 0.06 9.88
CA VAL A 352 -11.43 -1.09 10.78
C VAL A 352 -12.50 -0.79 11.80
N ILE A 353 -12.45 0.35 12.49
CA ILE A 353 -13.42 0.69 13.54
C ILE A 353 -14.84 0.70 12.97
N VAL A 354 -15.04 1.35 11.82
CA VAL A 354 -16.37 1.44 11.18
C VAL A 354 -16.87 0.07 10.73
N VAL A 355 -16.04 -0.69 10.01
CA VAL A 355 -16.46 -1.98 9.45
C VAL A 355 -16.55 -3.07 10.51
N ALA A 356 -15.68 -3.07 11.52
CA ALA A 356 -15.76 -4.01 12.64
C ALA A 356 -16.98 -3.75 13.50
N ALA A 357 -17.35 -2.48 13.76
CA ALA A 357 -18.57 -2.14 14.49
C ALA A 357 -19.82 -2.60 13.74
N TRP A 358 -19.87 -2.44 12.42
CA TRP A 358 -20.94 -2.99 11.59
C TRP A 358 -20.94 -4.53 11.62
N THR A 359 -19.78 -5.15 11.39
CA THR A 359 -19.65 -6.61 11.30
C THR A 359 -19.99 -7.30 12.62
N ALA A 360 -19.60 -6.73 13.76
CA ALA A 360 -19.90 -7.28 15.09
C ALA A 360 -21.41 -7.36 15.37
N ARG A 361 -22.22 -6.49 14.75
CA ARG A 361 -23.69 -6.52 14.86
C ARG A 361 -24.34 -7.59 13.98
N VAL A 362 -23.66 -8.03 12.91
CA VAL A 362 -24.22 -8.96 11.91
C VAL A 362 -23.66 -10.38 12.12
N HIS A 363 -22.34 -10.55 12.19
CA HIS A 363 -21.67 -11.85 12.33
C HIS A 363 -20.34 -11.75 13.10
N GLN A 364 -20.29 -12.27 14.34
CA GLN A 364 -19.11 -12.19 15.19
C GLN A 364 -17.92 -13.06 14.71
N SER A 365 -18.17 -14.23 14.11
CA SER A 365 -17.11 -15.21 13.78
C SER A 365 -16.10 -14.75 12.72
N PHE A 366 -16.48 -13.82 11.83
CA PHE A 366 -15.63 -13.35 10.73
C PHE A 366 -14.97 -11.99 10.98
N THR A 367 -15.24 -11.39 12.13
CA THR A 367 -14.82 -10.01 12.46
C THR A 367 -13.32 -9.81 12.30
N ALA A 368 -12.49 -10.72 12.84
CA ALA A 368 -11.03 -10.57 12.80
C ALA A 368 -10.44 -10.55 11.38
N THR A 369 -10.93 -11.43 10.49
CA THR A 369 -10.44 -11.50 9.11
C THR A 369 -10.88 -10.28 8.31
N ILE A 370 -12.15 -9.86 8.47
CA ILE A 370 -12.69 -8.67 7.81
C ILE A 370 -11.96 -7.40 8.29
N SER A 371 -11.66 -7.32 9.60
CA SER A 371 -10.88 -6.21 10.16
C SER A 371 -9.48 -6.15 9.55
N LEU A 372 -8.75 -7.26 9.46
CA LEU A 372 -7.41 -7.27 8.86
C LEU A 372 -7.44 -6.86 7.38
N LEU A 373 -8.39 -7.38 6.60
CA LEU A 373 -8.56 -7.02 5.19
C LEU A 373 -8.90 -5.53 5.01
N THR A 374 -9.83 -5.03 5.83
CA THR A 374 -10.26 -3.63 5.82
C THR A 374 -9.11 -2.70 6.19
N PHE A 375 -8.29 -3.07 7.20
CA PHE A 375 -7.09 -2.33 7.57
C PHE A 375 -6.15 -2.21 6.37
N LEU A 376 -5.86 -3.34 5.72
CA LEU A 376 -4.93 -3.41 4.59
C LEU A 376 -5.42 -2.57 3.41
N ILE A 377 -6.71 -2.65 3.07
CA ILE A 377 -7.31 -1.83 2.00
C ILE A 377 -7.20 -0.34 2.35
N GLY A 378 -7.63 0.06 3.55
CA GLY A 378 -7.58 1.44 4.01
C GLY A 378 -6.17 2.02 4.01
N TYR A 379 -5.21 1.22 4.48
CA TYR A 379 -3.79 1.56 4.49
C TYR A 379 -3.23 1.74 3.08
N LEU A 380 -3.44 0.77 2.18
CA LEU A 380 -2.86 0.80 0.83
C LEU A 380 -3.44 1.93 -0.02
N MET A 381 -4.75 2.16 0.02
CA MET A 381 -5.38 3.26 -0.72
C MET A 381 -4.85 4.62 -0.27
N THR A 382 -4.73 4.82 1.04
CA THR A 382 -4.19 6.05 1.61
C THR A 382 -2.70 6.22 1.28
N ARG A 383 -1.91 5.14 1.32
CA ARG A 383 -0.49 5.18 0.94
C ARG A 383 -0.27 5.58 -0.51
N ILE A 384 -1.15 5.16 -1.43
CA ILE A 384 -1.12 5.60 -2.83
C ILE A 384 -1.45 7.09 -2.93
N ALA A 385 -2.47 7.56 -2.20
CA ALA A 385 -2.85 8.98 -2.20
C ALA A 385 -1.76 9.89 -1.62
N MET A 386 -1.05 9.43 -0.58
CA MET A 386 0.06 10.13 0.06
C MET A 386 1.35 10.12 -0.78
N ALA A 387 1.38 9.45 -1.94
CA ALA A 387 2.49 9.56 -2.89
C ALA A 387 2.69 10.99 -3.40
N LEU A 388 1.60 11.77 -3.51
CA LEU A 388 1.64 13.14 -4.04
C LEU A 388 2.44 14.11 -3.15
N PRO A 389 2.14 14.28 -1.85
CA PRO A 389 2.93 15.17 -1.00
C PRO A 389 4.38 14.69 -0.84
N HIS A 390 4.59 13.36 -0.78
CA HIS A 390 5.93 12.78 -0.78
C HIS A 390 6.72 13.16 -2.05
N ALA A 391 6.06 13.14 -3.21
CA ALA A 391 6.66 13.57 -4.48
C ALA A 391 6.96 15.07 -4.50
N CYS A 392 6.08 15.91 -3.96
CA CYS A 392 6.30 17.36 -3.90
C CYS A 392 7.56 17.70 -3.11
N VAL A 393 7.67 17.17 -1.90
CA VAL A 393 8.82 17.41 -1.01
C VAL A 393 10.10 16.85 -1.65
N GLY A 394 10.06 15.64 -2.18
CA GLY A 394 11.26 15.05 -2.79
C GLY A 394 11.74 15.74 -4.04
N SER A 395 10.81 16.11 -4.91
CA SER A 395 11.16 16.83 -6.14
C SER A 395 11.73 18.20 -5.81
N TYR A 396 11.23 18.84 -4.75
CA TYR A 396 11.81 20.08 -4.25
C TYR A 396 13.27 19.89 -3.81
N PHE A 397 13.60 18.86 -3.02
CA PHE A 397 14.98 18.59 -2.63
C PHE A 397 15.91 18.30 -3.79
N VAL A 398 15.50 17.41 -4.70
CA VAL A 398 16.35 17.03 -5.83
C VAL A 398 16.54 18.21 -6.79
N CYS A 399 15.49 18.98 -7.10
CA CYS A 399 15.63 20.15 -7.97
C CYS A 399 16.45 21.27 -7.32
N TYR A 400 16.33 21.45 -6.00
CA TYR A 400 17.15 22.40 -5.25
C TYR A 400 18.63 21.99 -5.29
N ALA A 401 18.92 20.70 -5.05
CA ALA A 401 20.29 20.19 -5.07
C ALA A 401 20.93 20.32 -6.48
N GLU A 402 20.11 20.30 -7.53
CA GLU A 402 20.55 20.44 -8.91
C GLU A 402 20.92 21.87 -9.28
N ASN A 403 20.11 22.85 -8.85
CA ASN A 403 20.33 24.27 -9.13
C ASN A 403 19.89 25.14 -7.95
N PRO A 404 20.71 25.28 -6.90
CA PRO A 404 20.33 25.95 -5.64
C PRO A 404 20.14 27.48 -5.78
N ASP A 405 20.65 28.07 -6.86
CA ASP A 405 20.60 29.51 -7.13
C ASP A 405 19.39 29.93 -7.99
N ASN A 406 18.51 29.00 -8.32
CA ASN A 406 17.30 29.32 -9.08
C ASN A 406 16.34 30.16 -8.23
N ARG A 407 15.82 31.27 -8.81
CA ARG A 407 14.90 32.23 -8.19
C ARG A 407 13.57 31.61 -7.71
N LEU A 408 13.24 30.41 -8.17
CA LEU A 408 12.05 29.67 -7.76
C LEU A 408 12.19 29.05 -6.36
N PHE A 409 13.42 28.92 -5.84
CA PHE A 409 13.68 28.39 -4.50
C PHE A 409 13.73 29.51 -3.46
N ASP A 410 13.29 29.18 -2.25
CA ASP A 410 13.34 30.07 -1.10
C ASP A 410 14.55 29.75 -0.23
N ASN A 411 14.86 30.63 0.72
CA ASN A 411 15.96 30.45 1.67
C ASN A 411 15.67 29.35 2.72
N THR A 412 14.50 28.72 2.71
CA THR A 412 14.10 27.72 3.70
C THR A 412 15.10 26.57 3.88
N ILE A 413 15.68 26.05 2.78
CA ILE A 413 16.72 24.99 2.86
C ILE A 413 18.04 25.59 3.38
N LYS A 414 18.45 26.76 2.88
CA LYS A 414 19.69 27.44 3.28
C LYS A 414 19.68 27.75 4.78
N ASP A 415 18.57 28.30 5.28
CA ASP A 415 18.38 28.63 6.69
C ASP A 415 18.43 27.39 7.57
N ARG A 416 17.81 26.29 7.13
CA ARG A 416 17.87 25.02 7.87
C ARG A 416 19.27 24.42 7.89
N LEU A 417 19.98 24.43 6.76
CA LEU A 417 21.39 24.00 6.71
C LEU A 417 22.25 24.83 7.66
N ALA A 418 22.06 26.15 7.69
CA ALA A 418 22.79 27.04 8.58
C ALA A 418 22.49 26.75 10.06
N LEU A 419 21.23 26.47 10.42
CA LEU A 419 20.84 26.09 11.77
C LEU A 419 21.51 24.77 12.20
N MET A 420 21.48 23.75 11.35
CA MET A 420 22.14 22.46 11.59
C MET A 420 23.65 22.61 11.77
N LYS A 421 24.31 23.37 10.87
CA LYS A 421 25.76 23.63 10.97
C LYS A 421 26.15 24.39 12.22
N SER A 422 25.29 25.31 12.69
CA SER A 422 25.54 26.08 13.91
C SER A 422 25.30 25.28 15.20
N GLY A 423 24.89 24.00 15.12
CA GLY A 423 24.56 23.17 16.29
C GLY A 423 23.34 23.67 17.09
N ARG A 424 22.59 24.63 16.54
CA ARG A 424 21.37 25.18 17.14
C ARG A 424 20.12 24.42 16.73
N ASP A 425 20.23 23.50 15.78
CA ASP A 425 19.16 22.58 15.43
C ASP A 425 19.16 21.39 16.40
N VAL A 426 17.98 20.99 16.87
CA VAL A 426 17.79 19.91 17.88
C VAL A 426 17.92 18.51 17.24
N VAL A 427 18.24 18.45 15.94
CA VAL A 427 18.28 17.22 15.15
C VAL A 427 19.53 16.43 15.49
N VAL A 428 19.34 15.26 16.09
CA VAL A 428 20.36 14.21 16.12
C VAL A 428 20.34 13.53 14.74
N PRO A 429 21.41 13.63 13.93
CA PRO A 429 21.47 12.91 12.66
C PRO A 429 21.33 11.42 12.96
N THR A 430 20.35 10.76 12.35
CA THR A 430 20.25 9.30 12.45
C THR A 430 21.21 8.74 11.42
N PRO A 431 22.36 8.16 11.80
CA PRO A 431 23.35 7.76 10.82
C PRO A 431 22.75 6.68 9.91
N ARG A 432 22.81 6.87 8.57
CA ARG A 432 22.44 5.81 7.63
C ARG A 432 23.28 4.55 7.81
N VAL A 433 24.53 4.74 8.23
CA VAL A 433 25.48 3.69 8.58
C VAL A 433 25.83 3.84 10.06
N PRO A 434 25.63 2.82 10.92
CA PRO A 434 26.06 2.89 12.30
C PRO A 434 27.57 3.17 12.36
N ARG A 435 28.03 4.07 13.24
CA ARG A 435 29.45 4.50 13.33
C ARG A 435 30.47 3.36 13.36
N ARG A 436 30.08 2.17 13.83
CA ARG A 436 30.91 0.95 13.85
C ARG A 436 31.31 0.44 12.45
N PHE A 437 30.56 0.80 11.41
CA PHE A 437 30.76 0.37 10.03
C PHE A 437 31.28 1.49 9.12
N ALA A 438 31.38 2.72 9.64
CA ALA A 438 31.85 3.89 8.89
C ALA A 438 33.39 4.04 8.88
N ARG A 439 34.14 2.95 9.10
CA ARG A 439 35.61 2.93 9.11
C ARG A 439 36.17 2.06 8.00
#